data_AF-A0A7X1TVV7-F1
#
_entry.id   AF-A0A7X1TVV7-F1
#
_cell.length_a   1.000
_cell.length_b   1.000
_cell.length_c   1.000
_cell.angle_alpha   90.00
_cell.angle_beta   90.00
_cell.angle_gamma   90.00
#
_symmetry.space_group_name_H-M   'P 1'
#
loop_
_entity.id
_entity.type
_entity.pdbx_description
1 polymer ?
#
loop_
_entity_poly.entity_id
_entity_poly.type
_entity_poly.pdbx_seq_one_letter_code
_entity_poly.pdbx_strand_id
1 'polypeptide(L)'
;MLFEAGPAALRILKTGKVQILGVSTLERFPLMSEVPTIHESGVQGHEASTWSRICTTGGAPESAIERLSALIVQSLKDPAMQERFAGLGAPTVGNTPRQFGDFIREEQTKWVGLVRAMGAGVR
;
A
#
# COMPACT_ATOMS: atom_id res chain seq x y z
N MET A 1 21.59 -3.61 -1.20
CA MET A 1 20.29 -3.50 -0.51
C MET A 1 19.25 -3.18 -1.56
N LEU A 2 18.19 -3.98 -1.68
CA LEU A 2 17.15 -3.85 -2.70
C LEU A 2 15.81 -3.58 -1.99
N PHE A 3 15.05 -2.61 -2.48
CA PHE A 3 13.68 -2.34 -2.02
C PHE A 3 12.71 -2.85 -3.08
N GLU A 4 11.78 -3.70 -2.68
CA GLU A 4 10.79 -4.29 -3.58
C GLU A 4 9.38 -4.16 -3.03
N ALA A 5 8.41 -4.12 -3.93
CA ALA A 5 7.00 -4.20 -3.54
C ALA A 5 6.69 -5.59 -2.95
N GLY A 6 5.83 -5.63 -1.93
CA GLY A 6 5.48 -6.86 -1.20
C GLY A 6 5.19 -8.10 -2.08
N PRO A 7 4.34 -8.00 -3.11
CA PRO A 7 4.08 -9.12 -4.02
C PRO A 7 5.31 -9.65 -4.76
N ALA A 8 6.20 -8.76 -5.19
CA ALA A 8 7.45 -9.14 -5.84
C ALA A 8 8.42 -9.76 -4.82
N ALA A 9 8.54 -9.17 -3.63
CA ALA A 9 9.36 -9.67 -2.54
C ALA A 9 8.98 -11.09 -2.12
N LEU A 10 7.68 -11.41 -2.00
CA LEU A 10 7.20 -12.77 -1.69
C LEU A 10 7.64 -13.81 -2.72
N ARG A 11 7.64 -13.46 -4.01
CA ARG A 11 8.09 -14.37 -5.08
C ARG A 11 9.59 -14.64 -4.96
N ILE A 12 10.38 -13.60 -4.68
CA ILE A 12 11.83 -13.72 -4.56
C ILE A 12 12.20 -14.46 -3.27
N LEU A 13 11.51 -14.21 -2.15
CA LEU A 13 11.69 -14.93 -0.89
C LEU A 13 11.54 -16.45 -1.08
N LYS A 14 10.51 -16.89 -1.80
CA LYS A 14 10.26 -18.31 -2.10
C LYS A 14 11.38 -19.00 -2.88
N THR A 15 12.29 -18.24 -3.50
CA THR A 15 13.45 -18.83 -4.19
C THR A 15 14.55 -19.28 -3.23
N GLY A 16 14.54 -18.82 -1.97
CA GLY A 16 15.60 -19.06 -0.98
C GLY A 16 16.93 -18.36 -1.27
N LYS A 17 16.99 -17.52 -2.32
CA LYS A 17 18.23 -16.84 -2.75
C LYS A 17 18.43 -15.47 -2.11
N VAL A 18 17.43 -14.96 -1.39
CA VAL A 18 17.46 -13.66 -0.72
C VAL A 18 17.01 -13.79 0.71
N GLN A 19 17.54 -12.92 1.56
CA GLN A 19 17.07 -12.72 2.91
C GLN A 19 16.34 -11.38 2.97
N ILE A 20 15.09 -11.39 3.41
CA ILE A 20 14.35 -10.15 3.68
C ILE A 20 14.75 -9.67 5.07
N LEU A 21 15.25 -8.43 5.15
CA LEU A 21 15.78 -7.84 6.39
C LEU A 21 14.73 -7.08 7.19
N GLY A 22 13.68 -6.60 6.52
CA GLY A 22 12.59 -5.89 7.18
C GLY A 22 11.47 -5.54 6.21
N VAL A 23 10.27 -5.37 6.73
CA VAL A 23 9.13 -4.82 5.99
C VAL A 23 8.93 -3.34 6.31
N SER A 24 8.53 -2.55 5.33
CA SER A 24 8.39 -1.09 5.46
C SER A 24 7.00 -0.62 5.89
N THR A 25 6.09 -1.53 6.20
CA THR A 25 4.80 -1.25 6.85
C THR A 25 4.98 -1.09 8.36
N LEU A 26 4.05 -0.40 9.04
CA LEU A 26 4.07 -0.28 10.51
C LEU A 26 3.80 -1.62 11.20
N GLU A 27 3.00 -2.48 10.56
CA GLU A 27 2.68 -3.82 11.05
C GLU A 27 3.41 -4.88 10.23
N ARG A 28 3.70 -6.02 10.87
CA ARG A 28 4.33 -7.17 10.20
C ARG A 28 3.42 -7.73 9.11
N PHE A 29 4.04 -8.22 8.04
CA PHE A 29 3.28 -8.79 6.95
C PHE A 29 2.83 -10.22 7.32
N PRO A 30 1.53 -10.59 7.26
CA PRO A 30 1.07 -11.90 7.74
C PRO A 30 1.74 -13.10 7.05
N LEU A 31 2.09 -12.96 5.77
CA LEU A 31 2.80 -14.00 5.00
C LEU A 31 4.31 -14.07 5.27
N MET A 32 4.85 -13.14 6.08
CA MET A 32 6.26 -13.04 6.47
C MET A 32 6.36 -12.56 7.93
N SER A 33 5.58 -13.16 8.81
CA SER A 33 5.41 -12.70 10.21
C SER A 33 6.71 -12.76 11.04
N GLU A 34 7.67 -13.57 10.62
CA GLU A 34 9.01 -13.68 11.18
C GLU A 34 9.90 -12.47 10.85
N VAL A 35 9.61 -11.76 9.75
CA VAL A 35 10.36 -10.59 9.32
C VAL A 35 9.89 -9.37 10.14
N PRO A 36 10.79 -8.67 10.85
CA PRO A 36 10.43 -7.49 11.62
C PRO A 36 10.06 -6.32 10.70
N THR A 37 9.32 -5.36 11.24
CA THR A 37 9.17 -4.08 10.56
C THR A 37 10.43 -3.23 10.73
N ILE A 38 10.66 -2.29 9.81
CA ILE A 38 11.75 -1.31 9.96
C ILE A 38 11.50 -0.43 11.20
N HIS A 39 10.22 -0.17 11.52
CA HIS A 39 9.79 0.49 12.75
C HIS A 39 10.28 -0.26 14.00
N GLU A 40 10.08 -1.58 14.07
CA GLU A 40 10.54 -2.44 15.17
C GLU A 40 12.07 -2.56 15.22
N SER A 41 12.74 -2.39 14.07
CA SER A 41 14.19 -2.59 13.90
C SER A 41 15.03 -1.35 14.25
N GLY A 42 14.43 -0.35 14.91
CA GLY A 42 15.14 0.81 15.45
C GLY A 42 14.96 2.11 14.68
N VAL A 43 14.14 2.15 13.62
CA VAL A 43 13.79 3.39 12.91
C VAL A 43 12.33 3.73 13.19
N GLN A 44 12.07 4.24 14.39
CA GLN A 44 10.72 4.55 14.85
C GLN A 44 9.99 5.50 13.88
N GLY A 45 8.74 5.16 13.57
CA GLY A 45 7.90 5.92 12.63
C GLY A 45 8.23 5.70 11.15
N HIS A 46 9.17 4.83 10.81
CA HIS A 46 9.41 4.46 9.42
C HIS A 46 8.21 3.71 8.84
N GLU A 47 7.59 4.32 7.83
CA GLU A 47 6.50 3.73 7.07
C GLU A 47 6.57 4.14 5.60
N ALA A 48 6.71 3.15 4.72
CA ALA A 48 6.70 3.32 3.28
C ALA A 48 6.03 2.10 2.63
N SER A 49 4.72 2.18 2.40
CA SER A 49 3.95 1.12 1.74
C SER A 49 3.66 1.50 0.28
N THR A 50 3.58 0.48 -0.58
CA THR A 50 3.08 0.64 -1.95
C THR A 50 1.59 0.30 -1.97
N TRP A 51 0.79 1.13 -2.62
CA TRP A 51 -0.65 0.98 -2.72
C TRP A 51 -1.13 1.19 -4.15
N SER A 52 -2.27 0.58 -4.48
CA SER A 52 -2.92 0.69 -5.78
C SER A 52 -4.17 1.55 -5.67
N ARG A 53 -4.53 2.24 -6.75
CA ARG A 53 -5.72 3.09 -6.81
C ARG A 53 -6.55 2.88 -8.05
N ILE A 54 -7.83 3.16 -7.90
CA ILE A 54 -8.78 3.31 -9.00
C ILE A 54 -9.23 4.77 -9.00
N CYS A 55 -9.17 5.42 -10.15
CA CYS A 55 -9.54 6.83 -10.30
C CYS A 55 -10.42 7.02 -11.53
N THR A 56 -11.30 8.01 -11.48
CA THR A 56 -12.08 8.48 -12.62
C THR A 56 -11.39 9.67 -13.29
N THR A 57 -11.93 10.12 -14.43
CA THR A 57 -11.51 11.38 -15.05
C THR A 57 -11.99 12.59 -14.23
N GLY A 58 -11.28 13.72 -14.37
CA GLY A 58 -11.69 14.98 -13.76
C GLY A 58 -13.09 15.40 -14.21
N GLY A 59 -13.94 15.80 -13.25
CA GLY A 59 -15.31 16.26 -13.51
C GLY A 59 -16.38 15.17 -13.49
N ALA A 60 -16.05 13.93 -13.13
CA ALA A 60 -17.05 12.88 -12.94
C ALA A 60 -18.11 13.30 -11.89
N PRO A 61 -19.41 13.08 -12.14
CA PRO A 61 -20.46 13.38 -11.16
C PRO A 61 -20.26 12.61 -9.85
N GLU A 62 -20.48 13.25 -8.72
CA GLU A 62 -20.33 12.65 -7.39
C GLU A 62 -21.13 11.35 -7.24
N SER A 63 -22.38 11.34 -7.71
CA SER A 63 -23.25 10.16 -7.69
C SER A 63 -22.68 8.97 -8.49
N ALA A 64 -21.93 9.21 -9.56
CA ALA A 64 -21.27 8.17 -10.33
C ALA A 64 -20.05 7.62 -9.57
N ILE A 65 -19.30 8.49 -8.88
CA ILE A 65 -18.15 8.12 -8.04
C ILE A 65 -18.61 7.27 -6.86
N GLU A 66 -19.67 7.68 -6.18
CA GLU A 66 -20.26 6.94 -5.06
C GLU A 66 -20.74 5.56 -5.48
N ARG A 67 -21.48 5.47 -6.60
CA ARG A 67 -21.96 4.19 -7.13
C ARG A 67 -20.81 3.26 -7.49
N LEU A 68 -19.78 3.78 -8.17
CA LEU A 68 -18.60 2.99 -8.53
C LEU A 68 -17.85 2.51 -7.28
N SER A 69 -17.64 3.39 -6.30
CA SER A 69 -16.98 3.02 -5.04
C SER A 69 -17.77 1.96 -4.28
N ALA A 70 -19.09 2.07 -4.20
CA ALA A 70 -19.93 1.08 -3.55
C ALA A 70 -19.79 -0.31 -4.19
N LEU A 71 -19.79 -0.38 -5.52
CA LEU A 71 -19.60 -1.63 -6.25
C LEU A 71 -18.20 -2.21 -6.02
N ILE A 72 -17.15 -1.38 -6.05
CA ILE A 72 -15.77 -1.82 -5.76
C ILE A 72 -15.68 -2.37 -4.35
N VAL A 73 -16.14 -1.63 -3.34
CA VAL A 73 -16.11 -2.05 -1.94
C VAL A 73 -16.90 -3.34 -1.73
N GLN A 74 -18.04 -3.50 -2.41
CA GLN A 74 -18.81 -4.75 -2.37
C GLN A 74 -18.01 -5.92 -2.95
N SER A 75 -17.36 -5.75 -4.11
CA SER A 75 -16.53 -6.79 -4.71
C SER A 75 -15.32 -7.17 -3.85
N LEU A 76 -14.72 -6.20 -3.15
CA LEU A 76 -13.58 -6.46 -2.25
C LEU A 76 -13.99 -7.16 -0.95
N LYS A 77 -15.29 -7.25 -0.64
CA LYS A 77 -15.81 -8.03 0.49
C LYS A 77 -16.04 -9.51 0.15
N ASP A 78 -15.92 -9.90 -1.12
CA ASP A 78 -15.99 -11.30 -1.52
C ASP A 78 -14.80 -12.07 -0.89
N PRO A 79 -15.06 -13.12 -0.08
CA PRO A 79 -13.99 -13.89 0.57
C PRO A 79 -12.97 -14.47 -0.41
N ALA A 80 -13.40 -14.93 -1.59
CA ALA A 80 -12.50 -15.48 -2.60
C ALA A 80 -11.57 -14.39 -3.16
N MET A 81 -12.09 -13.16 -3.28
CA MET A 81 -11.29 -12.00 -3.67
C MET A 81 -10.27 -11.65 -2.59
N GLN A 82 -10.71 -11.59 -1.33
CA GLN A 82 -9.83 -11.32 -0.19
C GLN A 82 -8.71 -12.35 -0.06
N GLU A 83 -9.03 -13.63 -0.16
CA GLU A 83 -8.06 -14.72 -0.10
C GLU A 83 -7.03 -14.62 -1.22
N ARG A 84 -7.50 -14.38 -2.46
CA ARG A 84 -6.61 -14.22 -3.62
C ARG A 84 -5.64 -13.05 -3.44
N PHE A 85 -6.14 -11.90 -3.01
CA PHE A 85 -5.32 -10.69 -2.80
C PHE A 85 -4.36 -10.84 -1.61
N ALA A 86 -4.81 -11.46 -0.52
CA ALA A 86 -3.96 -11.79 0.62
C ALA A 86 -2.81 -12.71 0.17
N GLY A 87 -3.10 -13.76 -0.60
CA GLY A 87 -2.09 -14.69 -1.14
C GLY A 87 -1.08 -14.04 -2.10
N LEU A 88 -1.43 -12.91 -2.71
CA LEU A 88 -0.54 -12.10 -3.55
C LEU A 88 0.30 -11.10 -2.75
N GLY A 89 0.09 -10.99 -1.45
CA GLY A 89 0.78 -10.01 -0.63
C GLY A 89 0.23 -8.59 -0.74
N ALA A 90 -1.04 -8.45 -1.14
CA ALA A 90 -1.69 -7.17 -1.37
C ALA A 90 -3.10 -7.18 -0.76
N PRO A 91 -3.25 -7.16 0.57
CA PRO A 91 -4.56 -7.18 1.21
C PRO A 91 -5.43 -6.01 0.72
N THR A 92 -6.72 -6.27 0.57
CA THR A 92 -7.66 -5.28 0.03
C THR A 92 -8.05 -4.25 1.08
N VAL A 93 -8.28 -3.01 0.66
CA VAL A 93 -8.79 -1.93 1.51
C VAL A 93 -10.12 -1.45 0.93
N GLY A 94 -11.17 -1.46 1.74
CA GLY A 94 -12.53 -1.07 1.34
C GLY A 94 -12.89 0.35 1.78
N ASN A 95 -12.10 1.35 1.35
CA ASN A 95 -12.31 2.75 1.71
C ASN A 95 -13.48 3.40 0.96
N THR A 96 -14.09 4.40 1.59
CA THR A 96 -15.03 5.33 0.93
C THR A 96 -14.27 6.35 0.06
N PRO A 97 -14.94 7.03 -0.90
CA PRO A 97 -14.29 8.07 -1.69
C PRO A 97 -13.68 9.19 -0.85
N ARG A 98 -14.36 9.59 0.25
CA ARG A 98 -13.86 10.61 1.18
C ARG A 98 -12.58 10.15 1.87
N GLN A 99 -12.60 8.95 2.49
CA GLN A 99 -11.42 8.37 3.14
C GLN A 99 -10.25 8.20 2.18
N PHE A 100 -10.53 7.80 0.93
CA PHE A 100 -9.50 7.71 -0.09
C PHE A 100 -8.90 9.09 -0.41
N GLY A 101 -9.75 10.13 -0.53
CA GLY A 101 -9.30 11.50 -0.72
C GLY A 101 -8.45 12.03 0.44
N ASP A 102 -8.79 11.70 1.68
CA ASP A 102 -8.01 12.03 2.88
C ASP A 102 -6.62 11.36 2.82
N PHE A 103 -6.60 10.04 2.58
CA PHE A 103 -5.37 9.26 2.45
C PHE A 103 -4.42 9.82 1.37
N ILE A 104 -4.94 10.20 0.20
CA ILE A 104 -4.13 10.79 -0.87
C ILE A 104 -3.49 12.10 -0.44
N ARG A 105 -4.22 12.96 0.30
CA ARG A 105 -3.68 14.22 0.81
C ARG A 105 -2.57 14.00 1.83
N GLU A 106 -2.74 13.02 2.70
CA GLU A 106 -1.74 12.63 3.71
C GLU A 106 -0.48 12.09 3.02
N GLU A 107 -0.63 11.15 2.08
CA GLU A 107 0.49 10.61 1.29
C GLU A 107 1.21 11.71 0.51
N GLN A 108 0.46 12.61 -0.14
CA GLN A 108 1.06 13.73 -0.86
C GLN A 108 1.86 14.64 0.08
N THR A 109 1.31 14.96 1.26
CA THR A 109 2.01 15.80 2.26
C THR A 109 3.31 15.13 2.72
N LYS A 110 3.25 13.84 3.05
CA LYS A 110 4.41 13.02 3.46
C LYS A 110 5.50 13.04 2.40
N TRP A 111 5.17 12.66 1.17
CA TRP A 111 6.16 12.49 0.10
C TRP A 111 6.69 13.83 -0.43
N VAL A 112 5.86 14.87 -0.55
CA VAL A 112 6.34 16.21 -0.94
C VAL A 112 7.29 16.77 0.11
N GLY A 113 6.98 16.61 1.39
CA GLY A 113 7.86 17.01 2.48
C GLY A 113 9.22 16.31 2.40
N LEU A 114 9.22 14.99 2.20
CA LEU A 114 10.44 14.19 2.06
C LEU A 114 11.27 14.61 0.85
N VAL A 115 10.66 14.74 -0.33
CA VAL A 115 11.34 15.13 -1.58
C VAL A 115 12.03 16.49 -1.42
N ARG A 116 11.36 17.47 -0.80
CA ARG A 116 11.94 18.78 -0.49
C ARG A 116 13.11 18.69 0.49
N ALA A 117 12.96 17.92 1.57
CA ALA A 117 14.00 17.74 2.57
C ALA A 117 15.27 17.10 2.01
N MET A 118 15.12 16.19 1.04
CA MET A 118 16.25 15.54 0.36
C MET A 118 16.92 16.42 -0.71
N GLY A 119 16.39 17.61 -1.00
CA GLY A 119 16.88 18.46 -2.10
C GLY A 119 16.68 17.83 -3.49
N ALA A 120 15.90 16.75 -3.59
CA ALA A 120 15.57 16.10 -4.83
C ALA A 120 14.49 16.93 -5.53
N GLY A 121 14.87 17.76 -6.49
CA GLY A 121 13.89 18.41 -7.37
C GLY A 121 13.30 17.39 -8.32
N VAL A 122 11.96 17.25 -8.34
CA VAL A 122 11.29 16.67 -9.50
C VAL A 122 11.39 17.72 -10.60
N ARG A 123 12.36 17.54 -11.51
CA ARG A 123 12.46 18.33 -12.72
C ARG A 123 11.41 17.90 -13.74
#